data_AF-A0A3R9S8W3-F1
#
_entry.id   AF-A0A3R9S8W3-F1
#
_cell.length_a   1.000
_cell.length_b   1.000
_cell.length_c   1.000
_cell.angle_alpha   90.00
_cell.angle_beta   90.00
_cell.angle_gamma   90.00
#
_symmetry.space_group_name_H-M   'P 1'
#
loop_
_entity.id
_entity.type
_entity.pdbx_description
1 polymer ?
#
loop_
_entity_poly.entity_id
_entity_poly.type
_entity_poly.pdbx_seq_one_letter_code
_entity_poly.pdbx_strand_id
1 'polypeptide(L)'
;MNKSLLEQLSPTNCQVIFIDHQPQMAFGVQSIDRQVLKNNTVGLAKAAKTFNIPVTITTVETESFSGHTYPELLDVFPDAPLLERTSMNSWDDQKVRDSLAKNNRKKVIVSGLWTEVCNNTFAFGAMLEGDYEIYMVADASGGTSKEAHDYAMQRMI
;
A
#
# COMPACT_ATOMS: atom_id res chain seq x y z
N MET A 1 -2.64 0.39 -27.50
CA MET A 1 -3.20 0.56 -26.14
C MET A 1 -2.98 -0.74 -25.38
N ASN A 2 -2.28 -0.69 -24.25
CA ASN A 2 -2.16 -1.85 -23.37
C ASN A 2 -3.56 -2.16 -22.81
N LYS A 3 -4.13 -3.32 -23.13
CA LYS A 3 -5.51 -3.68 -22.74
C LYS A 3 -5.66 -3.86 -21.22
N SER A 4 -4.56 -4.08 -20.50
CA SER A 4 -4.60 -4.43 -19.08
C SER A 4 -5.15 -3.30 -18.20
N LEU A 5 -4.74 -2.05 -18.46
CA LEU A 5 -5.21 -0.84 -17.74
C LEU A 5 -6.68 -0.50 -18.01
N LEU A 6 -7.29 -1.10 -19.04
CA LEU A 6 -8.71 -0.93 -19.37
C LEU A 6 -9.59 -2.04 -18.79
N GLU A 7 -8.98 -3.13 -18.33
CA GLU A 7 -9.73 -4.21 -17.70
C GLU A 7 -10.08 -3.83 -16.26
N GLN A 8 -11.36 -3.92 -15.92
CA GLN A 8 -11.87 -3.55 -14.60
C GLN A 8 -11.25 -4.42 -13.49
N LEU A 9 -11.07 -3.80 -12.33
CA LEU A 9 -10.73 -4.53 -11.10
C LEU A 9 -11.91 -5.42 -10.71
N SER A 10 -11.61 -6.66 -10.37
CA SER A 10 -12.57 -7.62 -9.85
C SER A 10 -12.01 -8.30 -8.60
N PRO A 11 -12.88 -8.81 -7.71
CA PRO A 11 -12.43 -9.54 -6.53
C PRO A 11 -11.59 -10.79 -6.82
N THR A 12 -11.45 -11.23 -8.07
CA THR A 12 -10.67 -12.41 -8.46
C THR A 12 -9.38 -12.07 -9.21
N ASN A 13 -9.21 -10.84 -9.72
CA ASN A 13 -8.01 -10.43 -10.48
C ASN A 13 -7.08 -9.47 -9.72
N CYS A 14 -7.52 -8.89 -8.60
CA CYS A 14 -6.75 -7.92 -7.83
C CYS A 14 -6.39 -8.36 -6.42
N GLN A 15 -5.31 -7.82 -5.88
CA GLN A 15 -4.90 -7.94 -4.48
C GLN A 15 -4.60 -6.55 -3.91
N VAL A 16 -4.61 -6.42 -2.58
CA VAL A 16 -4.35 -5.14 -1.90
C VAL A 16 -3.08 -5.25 -1.07
N ILE A 17 -2.27 -4.19 -1.08
CA ILE A 17 -1.15 -4.01 -0.16
C ILE A 17 -1.29 -2.70 0.59
N PHE A 18 -1.19 -2.78 1.92
CA PHE A 18 -1.12 -1.64 2.83
C PHE A 18 0.34 -1.47 3.26
N ILE A 19 0.95 -0.35 2.87
CA ILE A 19 2.36 -0.07 3.11
C ILE A 19 2.48 0.96 4.23
N ASP A 20 2.98 0.52 5.37
CA ASP A 20 3.52 1.39 6.43
C ASP A 20 2.51 2.43 6.98
N HIS A 21 1.26 2.00 7.16
CA HIS A 21 0.22 2.77 7.87
C HIS A 21 0.47 2.76 9.38
N GLN A 22 1.59 3.38 9.77
CA GLN A 22 2.08 3.48 11.14
C GLN A 22 1.99 4.96 11.60
N PRO A 23 1.54 5.24 12.84
CA PRO A 23 1.24 6.60 13.31
C PRO A 23 2.40 7.60 13.19
N GLN A 24 3.63 7.17 13.45
CA GLN A 24 4.78 8.07 13.43
C GLN A 24 5.11 8.50 12.00
N MET A 25 4.96 7.60 11.02
CA MET A 25 5.05 7.96 9.60
C MET A 25 3.92 8.91 9.19
N ALA A 26 2.71 8.66 9.69
CA ALA A 26 1.56 9.52 9.43
C ALA A 26 1.73 10.95 9.95
N PHE A 27 2.54 11.18 10.99
CA PHE A 27 2.84 12.55 11.45
C PHE A 27 3.55 13.40 10.41
N GLY A 28 4.36 12.79 9.54
CA GLY A 28 5.03 13.48 8.43
C GLY A 28 4.09 13.84 7.28
N VAL A 29 2.87 13.30 7.24
CA VAL A 29 1.93 13.52 6.13
C VAL A 29 1.35 14.94 6.19
N GLN A 30 1.47 15.67 5.08
CA GLN A 30 0.90 17.01 4.89
C GLN A 30 0.06 17.12 3.61
N SER A 31 -0.03 16.07 2.79
CA SER A 31 -0.81 16.07 1.55
C SER A 31 -2.33 15.91 1.76
N ILE A 32 -2.75 15.40 2.92
CA ILE A 32 -4.13 15.11 3.29
C ILE A 32 -4.29 15.20 4.81
N ASP A 33 -5.51 15.51 5.29
CA ASP A 33 -5.83 15.41 6.70
C ASP A 33 -5.61 13.96 7.21
N ARG A 34 -4.92 13.83 8.35
CA ARG A 34 -4.49 12.52 8.89
C ARG A 34 -5.66 11.66 9.37
N GLN A 35 -6.73 12.28 9.86
CA GLN A 35 -7.94 11.54 10.25
C GLN A 35 -8.69 11.03 9.01
N VAL A 36 -8.78 11.85 7.96
CA VAL A 36 -9.33 11.44 6.66
C VAL A 36 -8.50 10.29 6.06
N LEU A 37 -7.18 10.40 6.05
CA LEU A 37 -6.27 9.33 5.60
C LEU A 37 -6.56 8.01 6.32
N LYS A 38 -6.57 8.03 7.67
CA LYS A 38 -6.86 6.82 8.46
C LYS A 38 -8.25 6.25 8.13
N ASN A 39 -9.28 7.11 8.04
CA ASN A 39 -10.64 6.69 7.71
C ASN A 39 -10.71 6.02 6.33
N ASN A 40 -10.02 6.59 5.33
CA ASN A 40 -9.98 6.07 3.96
C ASN A 40 -9.22 4.75 3.89
N THR A 41 -8.07 4.63 4.58
CA THR A 41 -7.32 3.37 4.71
C THR A 41 -8.20 2.26 5.30
N VAL A 42 -8.91 2.53 6.39
CA VAL A 42 -9.81 1.55 7.03
C VAL A 42 -11.02 1.24 6.13
N GLY A 43 -11.53 2.23 5.40
CA GLY A 43 -12.58 2.03 4.39
C GLY A 43 -12.14 1.08 3.27
N LEU A 44 -10.94 1.28 2.73
CA LEU A 44 -10.33 0.41 1.74
C LEU A 44 -10.12 -1.01 2.29
N ALA A 45 -9.64 -1.14 3.53
CA ALA A 45 -9.46 -2.43 4.20
C ALA A 45 -10.79 -3.19 4.34
N LYS A 46 -11.86 -2.50 4.78
CA LYS A 46 -13.20 -3.10 4.90
C LYS A 46 -13.76 -3.52 3.53
N ALA A 47 -13.51 -2.74 2.48
CA ALA A 47 -13.88 -3.14 1.12
C ALA A 47 -13.14 -4.40 0.69
N ALA A 48 -11.81 -4.46 0.88
CA ALA A 48 -11.01 -5.64 0.57
C ALA A 48 -11.52 -6.90 1.29
N LYS A 49 -11.82 -6.78 2.59
CA LYS A 49 -12.42 -7.86 3.38
C LYS A 49 -13.79 -8.29 2.84
N THR A 50 -14.68 -7.34 2.56
CA THR A 50 -16.04 -7.61 2.07
C THR A 50 -16.03 -8.35 0.74
N PHE A 51 -15.09 -8.04 -0.14
CA PHE A 51 -14.94 -8.69 -1.44
C PHE A 51 -14.04 -9.94 -1.41
N ASN A 52 -13.52 -10.35 -0.26
CA ASN A 52 -12.55 -11.45 -0.15
C ASN A 52 -11.31 -11.26 -1.04
N ILE A 53 -10.81 -10.02 -1.12
CA ILE A 53 -9.57 -9.68 -1.81
C ILE A 53 -8.39 -10.00 -0.87
N PRO A 54 -7.36 -10.74 -1.32
CA PRO A 54 -6.15 -10.98 -0.55
C PRO A 54 -5.45 -9.68 -0.18
N VAL A 55 -4.99 -9.62 1.07
CA VAL A 55 -4.34 -8.43 1.63
C VAL A 55 -2.93 -8.79 2.10
N THR A 56 -1.99 -7.92 1.77
CA THR A 56 -0.64 -7.88 2.37
C THR A 56 -0.52 -6.62 3.21
N ILE A 57 -0.04 -6.72 4.44
CA ILE A 57 0.24 -5.57 5.30
C ILE A 57 1.73 -5.55 5.58
N THR A 58 2.39 -4.44 5.26
CA THR A 58 3.81 -4.26 5.52
C THR A 58 4.02 -3.18 6.58
N THR A 59 5.11 -3.33 7.31
CA THR A 59 5.59 -2.37 8.31
C THR A 59 7.07 -2.15 8.13
N VAL A 60 7.55 -0.99 8.56
CA VAL A 60 8.96 -0.64 8.54
C VAL A 60 9.36 -0.09 9.90
N GLU A 61 10.45 -0.58 10.48
CA GLU A 61 11.05 -0.01 11.70
C GLU A 61 10.04 0.18 12.86
N THR A 62 9.23 -0.85 13.13
CA THR A 62 8.10 -0.82 14.09
C THR A 62 8.55 -0.47 15.51
N GLU A 63 9.64 -1.06 15.97
CA GLU A 63 10.18 -0.86 17.34
C GLU A 63 11.06 0.40 17.46
N SER A 64 11.23 1.18 16.38
CA SER A 64 12.12 2.34 16.35
C SER A 64 11.39 3.61 15.88
N PHE A 65 11.44 3.92 14.59
CA PHE A 65 11.02 5.19 14.01
C PHE A 65 9.50 5.26 13.79
N SER A 66 8.90 4.16 13.32
CA SER A 66 7.57 4.21 12.70
C SER A 66 6.42 3.86 13.63
N GLY A 67 6.68 3.07 14.69
CA GLY A 67 5.67 2.59 15.63
C GLY A 67 4.78 1.48 15.08
N HIS A 68 3.84 0.98 15.87
CA HIS A 68 2.95 -0.10 15.43
C HIS A 68 1.88 0.37 14.44
N THR A 69 1.48 -0.49 13.51
CA THR A 69 0.39 -0.25 12.55
C THR A 69 -0.89 0.25 13.22
N TYR A 70 -1.70 1.04 12.52
CA TYR A 70 -3.01 1.45 13.00
C TYR A 70 -3.84 0.28 13.55
N PRO A 71 -4.27 0.33 14.83
CA PRO A 71 -5.09 -0.74 15.40
C PRO A 71 -6.39 -0.92 14.62
N GLU A 72 -6.97 0.15 14.07
CA GLU A 72 -8.20 0.08 13.28
C GLU A 72 -8.03 -0.69 11.96
N LEU A 73 -6.81 -0.75 11.40
CA LEU A 73 -6.50 -1.59 10.25
C LEU A 73 -6.37 -3.06 10.69
N LEU A 74 -5.71 -3.31 11.83
CA LEU A 74 -5.55 -4.64 12.40
C LEU A 74 -6.89 -5.25 12.85
N ASP A 75 -7.83 -4.46 13.34
CA ASP A 75 -9.19 -4.91 13.69
C ASP A 75 -9.94 -5.48 12.47
N VAL A 76 -9.64 -4.98 11.26
CA VAL A 76 -10.21 -5.53 10.02
C VAL A 76 -9.57 -6.88 9.70
N PHE A 77 -8.26 -7.03 9.93
CA PHE A 77 -7.48 -8.22 9.60
C PHE A 77 -6.62 -8.72 10.80
N PRO A 78 -7.25 -9.25 11.86
CA PRO A 78 -6.54 -9.56 13.11
C PRO A 78 -5.51 -10.68 12.96
N ASP A 79 -5.72 -11.57 11.99
CA ASP A 79 -4.86 -12.73 11.73
C ASP A 79 -3.88 -12.50 10.56
N ALA A 80 -3.89 -11.31 9.96
CA ALA A 80 -2.97 -11.02 8.86
C ALA A 80 -1.54 -10.84 9.39
N PRO A 81 -0.54 -11.53 8.79
CA PRO A 81 0.84 -11.33 9.19
C PRO A 81 1.29 -9.92 8.83
N LEU A 82 1.99 -9.26 9.77
CA LEU A 82 2.67 -8.00 9.52
C LEU A 82 4.07 -8.30 8.97
N LEU A 83 4.31 -7.89 7.73
CA LEU A 83 5.59 -8.09 7.07
C LEU A 83 6.53 -6.96 7.43
N GLU A 84 7.22 -7.13 8.56
CA GLU A 84 8.21 -6.18 9.10
C GLU A 84 9.48 -6.17 8.25
N ARG A 85 9.96 -4.94 7.97
CA ARG A 85 11.11 -4.64 7.12
C ARG A 85 11.96 -3.52 7.73
N THR A 86 13.17 -3.37 7.19
CA THR A 86 14.10 -2.27 7.51
C THR A 86 14.35 -1.34 6.31
N SER A 87 14.14 -1.80 5.07
CA SER A 87 14.18 -0.95 3.87
C SER A 87 12.87 -0.21 3.69
N MET A 88 12.94 1.05 3.24
CA MET A 88 11.75 1.82 2.83
C MET A 88 11.08 1.24 1.58
N ASN A 89 11.84 0.58 0.70
CA ASN A 89 11.26 -0.10 -0.45
C ASN A 89 10.71 -1.47 -0.02
N SER A 90 9.38 -1.62 0.01
CA SER A 90 8.73 -2.91 0.32
C SER A 90 9.12 -4.02 -0.65
N TRP A 91 9.50 -3.69 -1.88
CA TRP A 91 9.85 -4.67 -2.90
C TRP A 91 11.21 -5.34 -2.65
N ASP A 92 12.09 -4.73 -1.86
CA ASP A 92 13.40 -5.31 -1.52
C ASP A 92 13.26 -6.55 -0.62
N ASP A 93 12.14 -6.69 0.12
CA ASP A 93 11.93 -7.79 1.04
C ASP A 93 11.25 -8.98 0.35
N GLN A 94 11.94 -10.13 0.37
CA GLN A 94 11.46 -11.36 -0.26
C GLN A 94 10.10 -11.83 0.31
N LYS A 95 9.82 -11.58 1.60
CA LYS A 95 8.53 -11.96 2.21
C LYS A 95 7.37 -11.22 1.56
N VAL A 96 7.56 -9.95 1.17
CA VAL A 96 6.54 -9.16 0.46
C VAL A 96 6.32 -9.72 -0.93
N ARG A 97 7.40 -10.01 -1.67
CA ARG A 97 7.34 -10.60 -3.01
C ARG A 97 6.62 -11.94 -3.00
N ASP A 98 6.97 -12.80 -2.04
CA ASP A 98 6.38 -14.13 -1.87
C ASP A 98 4.89 -14.05 -1.49
N SER A 99 4.53 -13.12 -0.59
CA SER A 99 3.14 -12.86 -0.22
C SER A 99 2.29 -12.46 -1.43
N LEU A 100 2.78 -11.52 -2.25
CA LEU A 100 2.08 -11.07 -3.45
C LEU A 100 2.00 -12.18 -4.51
N ALA A 101 3.08 -12.94 -4.71
CA ALA A 101 3.16 -14.02 -5.69
C ALA A 101 2.18 -15.16 -5.36
N LYS A 102 2.05 -15.51 -4.07
CA LYS A 102 1.12 -16.54 -3.59
C LYS A 102 -0.34 -16.27 -3.98
N ASN A 103 -0.72 -15.00 -4.13
CA ASN A 103 -2.09 -14.63 -4.46
C ASN A 103 -2.45 -14.90 -5.93
N ASN A 104 -1.45 -15.06 -6.81
CA ASN A 104 -1.61 -15.28 -8.25
C ASN A 104 -2.50 -14.22 -8.93
N ARG A 105 -2.32 -12.95 -8.57
CA ARG A 105 -3.10 -11.80 -9.08
C ARG A 105 -2.18 -10.69 -9.53
N LYS A 106 -2.30 -10.25 -10.78
CA LYS A 106 -1.37 -9.25 -11.35
C LYS A 106 -1.72 -7.81 -11.02
N LYS A 107 -2.96 -7.51 -10.63
CA LYS A 107 -3.37 -6.15 -10.27
C LYS A 107 -3.19 -5.92 -8.77
N VAL A 108 -2.37 -4.95 -8.41
CA VAL A 108 -2.06 -4.63 -7.01
C VAL A 108 -2.60 -3.24 -6.71
N ILE A 109 -3.61 -3.19 -5.84
CA ILE A 109 -4.15 -1.97 -5.27
C ILE A 109 -3.23 -1.56 -4.12
N VAL A 110 -2.66 -0.37 -4.19
CA VAL A 110 -1.65 0.09 -3.24
C VAL A 110 -2.17 1.28 -2.45
N SER A 111 -1.99 1.24 -1.15
CA SER A 111 -2.24 2.34 -0.22
C SER A 111 -1.10 2.37 0.79
N GLY A 112 -0.53 3.54 1.06
CA GLY A 112 0.60 3.59 1.99
C GLY A 112 1.28 4.93 2.14
N LEU A 113 2.31 4.92 2.99
CA LEU A 113 3.06 6.09 3.43
C LEU A 113 4.58 5.86 3.29
N TRP A 114 5.38 6.81 2.82
CA TRP A 114 4.97 8.02 2.09
C TRP A 114 4.86 7.77 0.60
N THR A 115 3.96 8.50 -0.06
CA THR A 115 3.65 8.32 -1.48
C THR A 115 4.89 8.43 -2.37
N GLU A 116 5.76 9.40 -2.08
CA GLU A 116 6.99 9.69 -2.82
C GLU A 116 8.17 8.75 -2.51
N VAL A 117 8.08 7.97 -1.42
CA VAL A 117 9.14 7.04 -0.98
C VAL A 117 8.67 5.60 -1.11
N CYS A 118 7.97 5.06 -0.10
CA CYS A 118 7.66 3.64 0.00
C CYS A 118 6.73 3.18 -1.13
N ASN A 119 5.69 3.95 -1.44
CA ASN A 119 4.75 3.60 -2.51
C ASN A 119 5.42 3.62 -3.88
N ASN A 120 6.19 4.68 -4.17
CA ASN A 120 6.83 4.88 -5.47
C ASN A 120 7.91 3.82 -5.74
N THR A 121 8.78 3.58 -4.75
CA THR A 121 9.85 2.58 -4.87
C THR A 121 9.28 1.16 -4.98
N PHE A 122 8.27 0.83 -4.17
CA PHE A 122 7.55 -0.43 -4.29
C PHE A 122 6.93 -0.59 -5.68
N ALA A 123 6.20 0.42 -6.15
CA ALA A 123 5.50 0.37 -7.43
C ALA A 123 6.47 0.12 -8.58
N PHE A 124 7.61 0.81 -8.63
CA PHE A 124 8.61 0.58 -9.68
C PHE A 124 9.19 -0.83 -9.64
N GLY A 125 9.57 -1.33 -8.47
CA GLY A 125 10.09 -2.70 -8.34
C GLY A 125 9.04 -3.74 -8.75
N ALA A 126 7.82 -3.58 -8.28
CA ALA A 126 6.71 -4.47 -8.57
C ALA A 126 6.34 -4.49 -10.07
N MET A 127 6.34 -3.33 -10.75
CA MET A 127 6.12 -3.25 -12.19
C MET A 127 7.29 -3.83 -12.99
N LEU A 128 8.53 -3.48 -12.62
CA LEU A 128 9.72 -3.84 -13.39
C LEU A 128 10.08 -5.32 -13.28
N GLU A 129 10.06 -5.86 -12.05
CA GLU A 129 10.52 -7.22 -11.77
C GLU A 129 9.38 -8.21 -11.53
N GLY A 130 8.27 -7.73 -10.97
CA GLY A 130 7.11 -8.56 -10.62
C GLY A 130 6.09 -8.71 -11.75
N ASP A 131 6.19 -7.87 -12.78
CA ASP A 131 5.21 -7.76 -13.86
C ASP A 131 3.80 -7.56 -13.25
N TYR A 132 3.71 -6.68 -12.25
CA TYR A 132 2.46 -6.27 -11.60
C TYR A 132 1.93 -4.98 -12.22
N GLU A 133 0.61 -4.83 -12.22
CA GLU A 133 -0.08 -3.58 -12.56
C GLU A 133 -0.46 -2.86 -11.27
N ILE A 134 -0.02 -1.62 -11.12
CA ILE A 134 -0.21 -0.84 -9.89
C ILE A 134 -1.42 0.07 -10.01
N TYR A 135 -2.30 0.01 -9.01
CA TYR A 135 -3.48 0.85 -8.86
C TYR A 135 -3.36 1.61 -7.54
N MET A 136 -2.81 2.82 -7.59
CA MET A 136 -2.55 3.62 -6.39
C MET A 136 -3.82 4.30 -5.89
N VAL A 137 -4.15 4.10 -4.62
CA VAL A 137 -5.31 4.72 -3.96
C VAL A 137 -4.86 6.03 -3.32
N ALA A 138 -5.04 7.12 -4.06
CA ALA A 138 -4.51 8.45 -3.72
C ALA A 138 -5.03 8.96 -2.36
N ASP A 139 -6.33 8.79 -2.08
CA ASP A 139 -6.99 9.28 -0.87
C ASP A 139 -6.77 8.38 0.36
N ALA A 140 -6.21 7.19 0.16
CA ALA A 140 -5.69 6.32 1.21
C ALA A 140 -4.14 6.29 1.24
N SER A 141 -3.50 7.27 0.60
CA SER A 141 -2.04 7.44 0.60
C SER A 141 -1.69 8.87 1.00
N GLY A 142 -0.50 9.06 1.56
CA GLY A 142 -0.08 10.37 2.06
C GLY A 142 1.38 10.65 1.74
N GLY A 143 1.68 11.89 1.36
CA GLY A 143 3.05 12.38 1.16
C GLY A 143 3.39 13.51 2.12
N THR A 144 4.69 13.83 2.20
CA THR A 144 5.22 14.85 3.13
C THR A 144 4.87 16.30 2.76
N SER A 145 4.46 16.52 1.51
CA SER A 145 3.77 17.72 1.05
C SER A 145 2.76 17.36 -0.04
N LYS A 146 1.89 18.30 -0.39
CA LYS A 146 0.97 18.12 -1.52
C LYS A 146 1.73 17.91 -2.83
N GLU A 147 2.76 18.70 -3.08
CA GLU A 147 3.59 18.60 -4.29
C GLU A 147 4.33 17.26 -4.36
N ALA A 148 4.93 16.82 -3.25
CA ALA A 148 5.61 15.53 -3.19
C ALA A 148 4.66 14.37 -3.53
N HIS A 149 3.45 14.39 -2.95
CA HIS A 149 2.40 13.43 -3.24
C HIS A 149 1.97 13.48 -4.71
N ASP A 150 1.58 14.66 -5.22
CA ASP A 150 1.04 14.83 -6.58
C ASP A 150 2.06 14.41 -7.65
N TYR A 151 3.32 14.83 -7.51
CA TYR A 151 4.37 14.49 -8.48
C TYR A 151 4.83 13.04 -8.35
N ALA A 152 4.74 12.42 -7.16
CA ALA A 152 4.96 10.98 -7.03
C ALA A 152 3.86 10.19 -7.72
N MET A 153 2.59 10.56 -7.52
CA MET A 153 1.43 9.94 -8.19
C MET A 153 1.58 9.99 -9.71
N GLN A 154 2.02 11.12 -10.27
CA GLN A 154 2.25 11.27 -11.72
C GLN A 154 3.28 10.30 -12.30
N ARG A 155 4.19 9.75 -11.48
CA ARG A 155 5.19 8.78 -11.96
C ARG A 155 4.64 7.34 -12.00
N MET A 156 3.48 7.09 -11.39
CA MET A 156 2.88 5.76 -11.25
C MET A 156 1.63 5.56 -12.12
N ILE A 157 1.21 6.59 -12.87
CA ILE A 157 0.07 6.58 -13.80
C ILE A 157 0.49 6.54 -15.26
#